data_AF-A0A087TAN2-F1
#
_entry.id   AF-A0A087TAN2-F1
#
_cell.length_a   1.000
_cell.length_b   1.000
_cell.length_c   1.000
_cell.angle_alpha   90.00
_cell.angle_beta   90.00
_cell.angle_gamma   90.00
#
_symmetry.space_group_name_H-M   'P 1'
#
loop_
_entity.id
_entity.type
_entity.pdbx_description
1 polymer ?
#
loop_
_entity_poly.entity_id
_entity_poly.type
_entity_poly.pdbx_seq_one_letter_code
_entity_poly.pdbx_strand_id
1 'polypeptide(L)'
;MDCKGIETVRRDNCPLVANLINTCLEKLLIDRDPKAATEYAKQTISDLLCNRIDISQLVITKELTKTDKEYAAKQAHVELAHRMKKRDPGSAPNLGDRVPYVIIAASKKTAAYLKSEDPIYVLENSIPIDTQYYLENQISKPLLRIFEPILGEKAESILLCGDHTRTKTVVTSKIGALSAFTKKRSTCIGCRSLLDKDDAAVCNHCKCHESEIYQTEIAYLNSFEEKFARLWTECQRCQGSLHEEVLCTSRDC
;
A
#
# COMPACT_ATOMS: atom_id res chain seq x y z
N MET A 1 18.33 12.61 16.15
CA MET A 1 17.04 13.30 16.32
C MET A 1 16.30 12.61 17.45
N ASP A 2 15.84 13.35 18.47
CA ASP A 2 15.09 12.78 19.59
C ASP A 2 13.58 12.89 19.29
N CYS A 3 12.89 11.75 19.19
CA CYS A 3 11.51 11.65 18.77
C CYS A 3 10.66 11.09 19.93
N LYS A 4 10.03 11.97 20.72
CA LYS A 4 9.24 11.58 21.90
C LYS A 4 7.75 11.73 21.64
N GLY A 5 7.01 10.63 21.77
CA GLY A 5 5.54 10.61 21.70
C GLY A 5 4.94 10.84 20.31
N ILE A 6 5.77 11.03 19.29
CA ILE A 6 5.33 11.18 17.90
C ILE A 6 5.14 9.82 17.23
N GLU A 7 4.47 9.81 16.08
CA GLU A 7 4.03 8.61 15.37
C GLU A 7 5.16 7.66 14.94
N THR A 8 6.42 8.13 14.92
CA THR A 8 7.60 7.33 14.56
C THR A 8 8.00 6.31 15.61
N VAL A 9 7.66 6.55 16.88
CA VAL A 9 7.96 5.63 18.00
C VAL A 9 6.75 4.81 18.42
N ARG A 10 5.58 5.05 17.80
CA ARG A 10 4.34 4.34 18.11
C ARG A 10 4.22 3.07 17.27
N ARG A 11 3.94 1.95 17.94
CA ARG A 11 3.82 0.61 17.31
C ARG A 11 2.44 0.32 16.73
N ASP A 12 1.48 1.24 16.88
CA ASP A 12 0.09 1.06 16.44
C ASP A 12 -0.15 1.57 15.00
N ASN A 13 0.85 2.22 14.41
CA ASN A 13 0.80 2.80 13.08
C ASN A 13 1.46 1.85 12.06
N CYS A 14 1.15 2.03 10.78
CA CYS A 14 1.84 1.28 9.74
C CYS A 14 3.30 1.77 9.58
N PRO A 15 4.25 0.88 9.20
CA PRO A 15 5.64 1.25 9.00
C PRO A 15 5.84 2.40 8.02
N LEU A 16 4.97 2.50 7.00
CA LEU A 16 4.99 3.60 6.04
C LEU A 16 4.96 4.98 6.71
N VAL A 17 4.09 5.16 7.71
CA VAL A 17 3.92 6.45 8.40
C VAL A 17 5.17 6.80 9.20
N ALA A 18 5.74 5.82 9.91
CA ALA A 18 6.96 6.04 10.68
C ALA A 18 8.13 6.44 9.75
N ASN A 19 8.30 5.73 8.63
CA ASN A 19 9.35 6.01 7.64
C ASN A 19 9.16 7.36 6.96
N LEU A 20 7.92 7.68 6.55
CA LEU A 20 7.55 8.95 5.94
C LEU A 20 7.89 10.12 6.88
N ILE A 21 7.45 10.04 8.15
CA ILE A 21 7.67 11.11 9.12
C ILE A 21 9.16 11.27 9.44
N ASN A 22 9.88 10.17 9.68
CA ASN A 22 11.32 10.24 9.96
C ASN A 22 12.07 10.93 8.82
N THR A 23 11.79 10.56 7.58
CA THR A 23 12.45 11.14 6.40
C THR A 23 12.04 12.61 6.19
N CYS A 24 10.77 12.96 6.42
CA CYS A 24 10.32 14.35 6.38
C CYS A 24 11.01 15.20 7.46
N LEU A 25 11.09 14.70 8.69
CA LEU A 25 11.76 15.41 9.78
C LEU A 25 13.26 15.55 9.50
N GLU A 26 13.90 14.54 8.93
CA GLU A 26 15.31 14.58 8.55
C GLU A 26 15.56 15.71 7.54
N LYS A 27 14.76 15.78 6.48
CA LYS A 27 14.84 16.86 5.47
C LYS A 27 14.54 18.24 6.07
N LEU A 28 13.62 18.33 7.01
CA LEU A 28 13.24 19.60 7.65
C LEU A 28 14.27 20.10 8.66
N LEU A 29 14.85 19.20 9.47
CA LEU A 29 15.68 19.58 10.62
C LEU A 29 17.17 19.51 10.31
N ILE A 30 17.60 18.55 9.49
CA ILE A 30 19.01 18.37 9.09
C ILE A 30 19.29 19.19 7.84
N ASP A 31 18.58 18.90 6.74
CA ASP A 31 18.82 19.55 5.45
C ASP A 31 18.24 20.98 5.40
N ARG A 32 17.29 21.29 6.30
CA ARG A 32 16.57 22.57 6.38
C ARG A 32 15.87 22.94 5.08
N ASP A 33 15.42 21.94 4.33
CA ASP A 33 14.70 22.13 3.06
C ASP A 33 13.22 21.70 3.18
N PRO A 34 12.31 22.65 3.42
CA PRO A 34 10.88 22.36 3.46
C PRO A 34 10.32 21.95 2.10
N LYS A 35 10.91 22.40 0.98
CA LYS A 35 10.43 22.02 -0.36
C LYS A 35 10.71 20.55 -0.61
N ALA A 36 11.94 20.10 -0.36
CA ALA A 36 12.31 18.69 -0.50
C ALA A 36 11.44 17.78 0.38
N ALA A 37 11.12 18.20 1.61
CA ALA A 37 10.22 17.45 2.48
C ALA A 37 8.79 17.37 1.93
N THR A 38 8.25 18.48 1.38
CA THR A 38 6.92 18.48 0.76
C THR A 38 6.86 17.62 -0.51
N GLU A 39 7.91 17.63 -1.34
CA GLU A 39 7.98 16.82 -2.55
C GLU A 39 8.03 15.33 -2.23
N TYR A 40 8.83 14.95 -1.22
CA TYR A 40 8.88 13.58 -0.73
C TYR A 40 7.52 13.10 -0.20
N ALA A 41 6.81 13.93 0.56
CA ALA A 41 5.46 13.60 1.03
C ALA A 41 4.47 13.42 -0.12
N LYS A 42 4.50 14.31 -1.12
CA LYS A 42 3.67 14.21 -2.33
C LYS A 42 3.96 12.95 -3.13
N GLN A 43 5.24 12.61 -3.30
CA GLN A 43 5.66 11.40 -3.99
C GLN A 43 5.14 10.15 -3.28
N THR A 44 5.28 10.08 -1.95
CA THR A 44 4.78 8.95 -1.15
C THR A 44 3.26 8.81 -1.25
N ILE A 45 2.52 9.92 -1.23
CA ILE A 45 1.07 9.92 -1.42
C ILE A 45 0.70 9.43 -2.83
N SER A 46 1.45 9.85 -3.86
CA SER A 46 1.25 9.38 -5.23
C SER A 46 1.51 7.87 -5.35
N ASP A 47 2.57 7.39 -4.72
CA ASP A 47 2.92 5.97 -4.69
C ASP A 47 1.85 5.12 -4.00
N LEU A 48 1.27 5.62 -2.90
CA LEU A 48 0.15 4.96 -2.22
C LEU A 48 -1.06 4.84 -3.14
N LEU A 49 -1.46 5.94 -3.78
CA LEU A 49 -2.65 5.99 -4.63
C LEU A 49 -2.49 5.23 -5.94
N CYS A 50 -1.26 5.06 -6.41
CA CYS A 50 -0.93 4.26 -7.60
C CYS A 50 -0.69 2.77 -7.28
N ASN A 51 -0.89 2.32 -6.03
CA ASN A 51 -0.56 0.97 -5.55
C ASN A 51 0.91 0.56 -5.82
N ARG A 52 1.85 1.49 -5.65
CA ARG A 52 3.30 1.25 -5.77
C ARG A 52 3.99 1.01 -4.43
N ILE A 53 3.22 0.94 -3.34
CA ILE A 53 3.72 0.68 -1.99
C ILE A 53 3.50 -0.78 -1.65
N ASP A 54 4.53 -1.41 -1.09
CA ASP A 54 4.47 -2.80 -0.65
C ASP A 54 3.52 -3.00 0.54
N ILE A 55 2.89 -4.17 0.60
CA ILE A 55 1.90 -4.51 1.63
C ILE A 55 2.54 -4.51 3.02
N SER A 56 3.81 -4.92 3.14
CA SER A 56 4.56 -4.90 4.41
C SER A 56 4.52 -3.52 5.09
N GLN A 57 4.59 -2.45 4.30
CA GLN A 57 4.57 -1.07 4.79
C GLN A 57 3.18 -0.62 5.26
N LEU A 58 2.13 -1.37 4.91
CA LEU A 58 0.75 -1.09 5.24
C LEU A 58 0.21 -1.96 6.39
N VAL A 59 0.98 -2.95 6.86
CA VAL A 59 0.58 -3.82 7.98
C VAL A 59 0.48 -3.01 9.27
N ILE A 60 -0.67 -3.14 9.94
CA ILE A 60 -0.91 -2.59 11.27
C ILE A 60 -0.94 -3.74 12.26
N THR A 61 -0.26 -3.61 13.39
CA THR A 61 -0.27 -4.64 14.44
C THR A 61 -0.94 -4.12 15.71
N LYS A 62 -1.81 -4.92 16.32
CA LYS A 62 -2.40 -4.63 17.62
C LYS A 62 -2.42 -5.85 18.51
N GLU A 63 -2.19 -5.63 19.79
CA GLU A 63 -2.15 -6.69 20.80
C GLU A 63 -3.56 -7.10 21.22
N LEU A 64 -3.81 -8.41 21.19
CA LEU A 64 -5.06 -9.01 21.63
C LEU A 64 -5.03 -9.20 23.15
N THR A 65 -5.47 -8.18 23.88
CA THR A 65 -5.33 -8.10 25.34
C THR A 65 -6.47 -8.74 26.13
N LYS A 66 -7.66 -8.85 25.54
CA LYS A 66 -8.86 -9.33 26.23
C LYS A 66 -9.64 -10.34 25.41
N THR A 67 -10.45 -11.13 26.08
CA THR A 67 -11.49 -11.96 25.46
C THR A 67 -12.68 -11.10 25.04
N ASP A 68 -13.40 -11.50 23.98
CA ASP A 68 -14.45 -10.69 23.32
C ASP A 68 -15.52 -10.13 24.23
N LYS A 69 -15.84 -10.89 25.29
CA LYS A 69 -16.88 -10.54 26.26
C LYS A 69 -16.49 -9.31 27.11
N GLU A 70 -15.22 -8.94 27.13
CA GLU A 70 -14.70 -7.83 27.92
C GLU A 70 -14.48 -6.56 27.08
N TYR A 71 -14.56 -6.66 25.75
CA TYR A 71 -14.49 -5.47 24.89
C TYR A 71 -15.85 -4.80 24.78
N ALA A 72 -15.94 -3.57 25.29
CA ALA A 72 -17.15 -2.74 25.19
C ALA A 72 -17.50 -2.34 23.74
N ALA A 73 -16.52 -2.35 22.83
CA ALA A 73 -16.69 -1.97 21.43
C ALA A 73 -15.96 -2.93 20.49
N LYS A 74 -16.55 -3.15 19.32
CA LYS A 74 -15.97 -4.01 18.28
C LYS A 74 -14.70 -3.41 17.71
N GLN A 75 -13.60 -4.16 17.78
CA GLN A 75 -12.30 -3.75 17.25
C GLN A 75 -11.88 -4.60 16.05
N ALA A 76 -11.09 -4.01 15.15
CA ALA A 76 -10.63 -4.64 13.91
C ALA A 76 -9.85 -5.94 14.16
N HIS A 77 -8.80 -5.90 14.98
CA HIS A 77 -7.97 -7.08 15.25
C HIS A 77 -8.74 -8.22 15.96
N VAL A 78 -9.74 -7.87 16.79
CA VAL A 78 -10.60 -8.84 17.47
C VAL A 78 -11.50 -9.57 16.45
N GLU A 79 -12.22 -8.81 15.61
CA GLU A 79 -13.08 -9.39 14.57
C GLU A 79 -12.27 -10.20 13.53
N LEU A 80 -11.04 -9.76 13.22
CA LEU A 80 -10.14 -10.53 12.36
C LEU A 80 -9.72 -11.85 13.02
N ALA A 81 -9.33 -11.83 14.29
CA ALA A 81 -8.95 -13.05 15.02
C ALA A 81 -10.08 -14.09 14.98
N HIS A 82 -11.34 -13.67 15.13
CA HIS A 82 -12.51 -14.56 14.95
C HIS A 82 -12.63 -15.12 13.55
N ARG A 83 -12.44 -14.28 12.54
CA ARG A 83 -12.52 -14.68 11.14
C ARG A 83 -11.41 -15.65 10.79
N MET A 84 -10.20 -15.46 11.32
CA MET A 84 -9.08 -16.39 11.18
C MET A 84 -9.42 -17.73 11.84
N LYS A 85 -9.88 -17.72 13.10
CA LYS A 85 -10.27 -18.94 13.83
C LYS A 85 -11.39 -19.74 13.16
N LYS A 86 -12.34 -19.06 12.51
CA LYS A 86 -13.40 -19.71 11.72
C LYS A 86 -12.91 -20.34 10.42
N ARG A 87 -11.87 -19.77 9.81
CA ARG A 87 -11.28 -20.28 8.57
C ARG A 87 -10.34 -21.44 8.85
N ASP A 88 -9.41 -21.24 9.76
CA ASP A 88 -8.47 -22.26 10.23
C ASP A 88 -8.24 -22.08 11.74
N PRO A 89 -8.68 -23.04 12.58
CA PRO A 89 -8.45 -23.00 14.01
C PRO A 89 -6.96 -23.02 14.40
N GLY A 90 -6.09 -23.59 13.56
CA GLY A 90 -4.65 -23.73 13.83
C GLY A 90 -3.86 -22.43 13.66
N SER A 91 -4.34 -21.51 12.81
CA SER A 91 -3.66 -20.24 12.51
C SER A 91 -4.17 -19.06 13.36
N ALA A 92 -5.03 -19.31 14.35
CA ALA A 92 -5.67 -18.27 15.13
C ALA A 92 -4.70 -17.67 16.18
N PRO A 93 -4.67 -16.34 16.34
CA PRO A 93 -3.84 -15.70 17.37
C PRO A 93 -4.38 -15.97 18.78
N ASN A 94 -3.47 -16.10 19.75
CA ASN A 94 -3.80 -16.30 21.16
C ASN A 94 -3.89 -14.96 21.91
N LEU A 95 -4.42 -15.03 23.14
CA LEU A 95 -4.46 -13.87 24.02
C LEU A 95 -3.04 -13.47 24.43
N GLY A 96 -2.70 -12.21 24.24
CA GLY A 96 -1.34 -11.66 24.40
C GLY A 96 -0.59 -11.51 23.07
N ASP A 97 -1.03 -12.17 21.99
CA ASP A 97 -0.36 -12.07 20.70
C ASP A 97 -0.70 -10.75 19.99
N ARG A 98 0.23 -10.28 19.14
CA ARG A 98 -0.01 -9.17 18.22
C ARG A 98 -0.59 -9.69 16.92
N VAL A 99 -1.78 -9.19 16.57
CA VAL A 99 -2.48 -9.55 15.34
C VAL A 99 -2.11 -8.54 14.24
N PRO A 100 -1.40 -8.97 13.18
CA PRO A 100 -1.18 -8.14 12.00
C PRO A 100 -2.43 -8.11 11.13
N TYR A 101 -2.76 -6.94 10.59
CA TYR A 101 -3.87 -6.78 9.65
C TYR A 101 -3.65 -5.61 8.70
N VAL A 102 -4.34 -5.66 7.57
CA VAL A 102 -4.45 -4.55 6.61
C VAL A 102 -5.92 -4.17 6.42
N ILE A 103 -6.18 -2.92 6.03
CA ILE A 103 -7.52 -2.45 5.72
C ILE A 103 -7.81 -2.58 4.22
N ILE A 104 -8.76 -3.44 3.88
CA ILE A 104 -9.19 -3.69 2.50
C ILE A 104 -10.29 -2.71 2.06
N ALA A 105 -10.37 -2.51 0.74
CA ALA A 105 -11.40 -1.69 0.13
C ALA A 105 -12.77 -2.39 0.22
N ALA A 106 -13.78 -1.65 0.69
CA ALA A 106 -15.16 -2.13 0.80
C ALA A 106 -16.14 -1.02 0.40
N SER A 107 -17.44 -1.32 0.42
CA SER A 107 -18.47 -0.32 0.11
C SER A 107 -18.41 0.88 1.06
N LYS A 108 -18.73 2.07 0.53
CA LYS A 108 -18.75 3.33 1.29
C LYS A 108 -19.67 3.17 2.52
N LYS A 109 -19.17 3.56 3.69
CA LYS A 109 -19.79 3.41 5.05
C LYS A 109 -19.66 2.05 5.73
N THR A 110 -18.90 1.10 5.16
CA THR A 110 -18.55 -0.12 5.91
C THR A 110 -17.63 0.24 7.07
N ALA A 111 -17.97 -0.23 8.27
CA ALA A 111 -17.19 0.05 9.47
C ALA A 111 -15.77 -0.54 9.37
N ALA A 112 -14.78 0.17 9.90
CA ALA A 112 -13.37 -0.21 9.77
C ALA A 112 -13.05 -1.60 10.34
N TYR A 113 -13.77 -2.05 11.38
CA TYR A 113 -13.56 -3.38 11.96
C TYR A 113 -13.93 -4.52 10.99
N LEU A 114 -14.88 -4.32 10.08
CA LEU A 114 -15.24 -5.32 9.07
C LEU A 114 -14.23 -5.37 7.92
N LYS A 115 -13.56 -4.26 7.65
CA LYS A 115 -12.58 -4.10 6.56
C LYS A 115 -11.17 -4.60 6.91
N SER A 116 -10.97 -5.16 8.09
CA SER A 116 -9.68 -5.74 8.47
C SER A 116 -9.53 -7.13 7.88
N GLU A 117 -8.34 -7.43 7.35
CA GLU A 117 -8.02 -8.73 6.76
C GLU A 117 -6.56 -9.10 7.01
N ASP A 118 -6.27 -10.39 6.98
CA ASP A 118 -4.91 -10.93 7.15
C ASP A 118 -4.05 -10.61 5.92
N PRO A 119 -2.81 -10.09 6.06
CA PRO A 119 -1.97 -9.72 4.91
C PRO A 119 -1.72 -10.85 3.92
N ILE A 120 -1.56 -12.09 4.40
CA ILE A 120 -1.32 -13.26 3.55
C ILE A 120 -2.57 -13.60 2.75
N TYR A 121 -3.73 -13.64 3.42
CA TYR A 121 -5.00 -13.84 2.74
C TYR A 121 -5.26 -12.77 1.66
N VAL A 122 -4.87 -11.51 1.92
CA VAL A 122 -4.97 -10.43 0.93
C VAL A 122 -4.04 -10.67 -0.26
N LEU A 123 -2.81 -11.13 -0.02
CA LEU A 123 -1.83 -11.44 -1.06
C LEU A 123 -2.29 -12.58 -1.97
N GLU A 124 -2.69 -13.71 -1.38
CA GLU A 124 -3.15 -14.90 -2.11
C GLU A 124 -4.39 -14.60 -2.98
N ASN A 125 -5.32 -13.83 -2.44
CA ASN A 125 -6.59 -13.55 -3.09
C ASN A 125 -6.61 -12.23 -3.89
N SER A 126 -5.51 -11.49 -3.88
CA SER A 126 -5.35 -10.20 -4.57
C SER A 126 -6.49 -9.22 -4.23
N ILE A 127 -6.77 -9.06 -2.94
CA ILE A 127 -7.86 -8.18 -2.46
C ILE A 127 -7.39 -6.72 -2.50
N PRO A 128 -8.17 -5.78 -3.05
CA PRO A 128 -7.78 -4.39 -3.12
C PRO A 128 -7.69 -3.74 -1.74
N ILE A 129 -6.66 -2.90 -1.55
CA ILE A 129 -6.41 -2.16 -0.32
C ILE A 129 -7.16 -0.82 -0.33
N ASP A 130 -7.65 -0.38 0.82
CA ASP A 130 -8.32 0.92 0.96
C ASP A 130 -7.29 2.07 1.07
N THR A 131 -6.77 2.51 -0.07
CA THR A 131 -5.78 3.60 -0.12
C THR A 131 -6.30 4.91 0.48
N GLN A 132 -7.61 5.17 0.40
CA GLN A 132 -8.21 6.36 0.99
C GLN A 132 -8.17 6.31 2.51
N TYR A 133 -8.42 5.14 3.10
CA TYR A 133 -8.30 4.95 4.55
C TYR A 133 -6.89 5.26 5.05
N TYR A 134 -5.84 4.77 4.38
CA TYR A 134 -4.46 5.06 4.77
C TYR A 134 -4.12 6.54 4.60
N LEU A 135 -4.56 7.17 3.50
CA LEU A 135 -4.33 8.60 3.28
C LEU A 135 -4.98 9.47 4.38
N GLU A 136 -6.26 9.25 4.68
CA GLU A 136 -7.03 10.10 5.59
C GLU A 136 -6.82 9.79 7.08
N ASN A 137 -6.57 8.54 7.45
CA ASN A 137 -6.48 8.14 8.86
C ASN A 137 -5.05 7.95 9.35
N GLN A 138 -4.14 7.50 8.49
CA GLN A 138 -2.78 7.15 8.86
C GLN A 138 -1.79 8.27 8.49
N ILE A 139 -1.91 8.86 7.29
CA ILE A 139 -0.90 9.79 6.76
C ILE A 139 -1.25 11.26 7.00
N SER A 140 -2.49 11.69 6.79
CA SER A 140 -2.87 13.11 6.83
C SER A 140 -2.60 13.75 8.19
N LYS A 141 -3.12 13.17 9.28
CA LYS A 141 -3.05 13.77 10.63
C LYS A 141 -1.60 13.95 11.11
N PRO A 142 -0.71 12.96 10.97
CA PRO A 142 0.68 13.14 11.38
C PRO A 142 1.45 14.13 10.50
N LEU A 143 1.20 14.14 9.18
CA LEU A 143 1.82 15.12 8.30
C LEU A 143 1.40 16.55 8.65
N LEU A 144 0.10 16.79 8.84
CA LEU A 144 -0.42 18.09 9.21
C LEU A 144 0.21 18.60 10.51
N ARG A 145 0.31 17.76 11.55
CA ARG A 145 0.94 18.14 12.82
C ARG A 145 2.38 18.64 12.67
N ILE A 146 3.15 18.09 11.73
CA ILE A 146 4.56 18.45 11.51
C ILE A 146 4.69 19.67 10.60
N PHE A 147 3.85 19.77 9.58
CA PHE A 147 3.96 20.79 8.55
C PHE A 147 3.16 22.06 8.86
N GLU A 148 2.10 22.00 9.67
CA GLU A 148 1.31 23.18 10.09
C GLU A 148 2.15 24.27 10.75
N PRO A 149 3.08 23.98 11.69
CA PRO A 149 3.92 25.02 12.29
C PRO A 149 4.89 25.70 11.31
N ILE A 150 5.15 25.08 10.16
CA ILE A 150 6.15 25.54 9.18
C ILE A 150 5.48 26.26 8.00
N LEU A 151 4.37 25.71 7.49
CA LEU A 151 3.66 26.17 6.29
C LEU A 151 2.37 26.94 6.63
N GLY A 152 1.92 26.92 7.88
CA GLY A 152 0.68 27.51 8.35
C GLY A 152 -0.57 26.76 7.84
N GLU A 153 -1.72 27.46 7.83
CA GLU A 153 -3.03 26.91 7.45
C GLU A 153 -3.10 26.36 6.01
N LYS A 154 -2.13 26.72 5.16
CA LYS A 154 -2.06 26.23 3.77
C LYS A 154 -1.49 24.81 3.66
N ALA A 155 -0.92 24.25 4.73
CA ALA A 155 -0.28 22.94 4.73
C ALA A 155 -1.18 21.84 4.17
N GLU A 156 -2.45 21.81 4.58
CA GLU A 156 -3.42 20.81 4.14
C GLU A 156 -3.64 20.87 2.62
N SER A 157 -3.93 22.07 2.11
CA SER A 157 -4.14 22.27 0.68
C SER A 157 -2.92 21.91 -0.16
N ILE A 158 -1.70 22.18 0.32
CA ILE A 158 -0.47 21.94 -0.44
C ILE A 158 -0.14 20.44 -0.48
N LEU A 159 -0.40 19.72 0.61
CA LEU A 159 0.02 18.33 0.79
C LEU A 159 -1.04 17.32 0.31
N LEU A 160 -2.32 17.59 0.56
CA LEU A 160 -3.40 16.63 0.28
C LEU A 160 -4.15 16.92 -1.03
N CYS A 161 -4.11 18.17 -1.49
CA CYS A 161 -4.75 18.57 -2.75
C CYS A 161 -3.69 18.87 -3.81
N GLY A 162 -3.71 18.13 -4.92
CA GLY A 162 -2.80 18.38 -6.03
C GLY A 162 -2.88 17.33 -7.12
N ASP A 163 -2.01 17.45 -8.12
CA ASP A 163 -1.97 16.49 -9.23
C ASP A 163 -1.53 15.10 -8.78
N HIS A 164 -0.71 15.03 -7.73
CA HIS A 164 -0.24 13.79 -7.12
C HIS A 164 -1.36 12.94 -6.50
N THR A 165 -2.53 13.53 -6.20
CA THR A 165 -3.70 12.79 -5.67
C THR A 165 -4.79 12.48 -6.69
N ARG A 166 -4.67 12.99 -7.93
CA ARG A 166 -5.66 12.80 -9.00
C ARG A 166 -5.55 11.44 -9.66
N THR A 167 -4.35 10.91 -9.81
CA THR A 167 -4.11 9.60 -10.42
C THR A 167 -4.31 8.51 -9.37
N LYS A 168 -5.30 7.63 -9.61
CA LYS A 168 -5.57 6.47 -8.74
C LYS A 168 -5.60 5.20 -9.58
N THR A 169 -4.83 4.21 -9.18
CA THR A 169 -4.85 2.87 -9.77
C THR A 169 -5.78 2.01 -8.93
N VAL A 170 -6.76 1.35 -9.56
CA VAL A 170 -7.70 0.47 -8.85
C VAL A 170 -7.48 -0.97 -9.30
N VAL A 171 -7.09 -1.82 -8.36
CA VAL A 171 -6.98 -3.27 -8.60
C VAL A 171 -8.36 -3.90 -8.48
N THR A 172 -8.68 -4.82 -9.38
CA THR A 172 -9.91 -5.62 -9.29
C THR A 172 -9.63 -6.90 -8.52
N SER A 173 -10.48 -7.22 -7.52
CA SER A 173 -10.35 -8.45 -6.74
C SER A 173 -10.59 -9.69 -7.60
N LYS A 174 -9.87 -10.78 -7.31
CA LYS A 174 -10.18 -12.10 -7.88
C LYS A 174 -11.47 -12.66 -7.30
N ILE A 175 -11.70 -12.43 -6.01
CA ILE A 175 -12.91 -12.87 -5.30
C ILE A 175 -14.05 -11.89 -5.60
N GLY A 176 -15.05 -12.35 -6.35
CA GLY A 176 -16.30 -11.65 -6.57
C GLY A 176 -17.17 -12.34 -7.61
N ALA A 177 -18.46 -12.52 -7.35
CA ALA A 177 -19.37 -13.11 -8.34
C ALA A 177 -19.39 -12.33 -9.66
N LEU A 178 -19.21 -11.00 -9.61
CA LEU A 178 -19.13 -10.14 -10.81
C LEU A 178 -17.77 -10.20 -11.54
N SER A 179 -16.65 -10.49 -10.87
CA SER A 179 -15.33 -10.48 -11.52
C SER A 179 -15.24 -11.58 -12.59
N ALA A 180 -15.91 -12.71 -12.37
CA ALA A 180 -15.99 -13.82 -13.32
C ALA A 180 -16.70 -13.46 -14.65
N PHE A 181 -17.59 -12.45 -14.65
CA PHE A 181 -18.35 -12.04 -15.84
C PHE A 181 -17.75 -10.80 -16.54
N THR A 182 -16.64 -10.26 -16.04
CA THR A 182 -16.03 -9.05 -16.59
C THR A 182 -15.11 -9.39 -17.77
N LYS A 183 -15.47 -8.99 -18.99
CA LYS A 183 -14.61 -9.16 -20.17
C LYS A 183 -13.58 -8.02 -20.25
N LYS A 184 -12.30 -8.39 -20.25
CA LYS A 184 -11.21 -7.43 -20.52
C LYS A 184 -11.29 -6.98 -21.98
N ARG A 185 -11.19 -5.67 -22.21
CA ARG A 185 -11.06 -5.06 -23.53
C ARG A 185 -9.72 -4.34 -23.61
N SER A 186 -9.10 -4.41 -24.79
CA SER A 186 -7.87 -3.71 -25.10
C SER A 186 -8.09 -2.19 -25.11
N THR A 187 -7.15 -1.45 -24.53
CA THR A 187 -7.14 0.02 -24.52
C THR A 187 -5.81 0.52 -25.07
N CYS A 188 -5.86 1.64 -25.79
CA CYS A 188 -4.66 2.32 -26.27
C CYS A 188 -3.76 2.71 -25.10
N ILE A 189 -2.46 2.39 -25.18
CA ILE A 189 -1.48 2.68 -24.12
C ILE A 189 -1.36 4.19 -23.88
N GLY A 190 -1.33 5.00 -24.95
CA GLY A 190 -1.14 6.45 -24.86
C GLY A 190 -2.35 7.21 -24.32
N CYS A 191 -3.54 6.98 -24.89
CA CYS A 191 -4.73 7.80 -24.59
C CYS A 191 -5.86 7.05 -23.85
N ARG A 192 -5.69 5.75 -23.56
CA ARG A 192 -6.67 4.89 -22.88
C ARG A 192 -8.02 4.74 -23.60
N SER A 193 -8.12 5.13 -24.87
CA SER A 193 -9.30 4.86 -25.69
C SER A 193 -9.46 3.36 -25.92
N LEU A 194 -10.71 2.87 -25.99
CA LEU A 194 -10.96 1.48 -26.37
C LEU A 194 -10.46 1.21 -27.80
N LEU A 195 -9.93 0.02 -28.02
CA LEU A 195 -9.49 -0.42 -29.35
C LEU A 195 -10.54 -1.38 -29.94
N ASP A 196 -10.77 -1.24 -31.24
CA ASP A 196 -11.70 -2.12 -31.98
C ASP A 196 -11.08 -3.48 -32.31
N LYS A 197 -9.74 -3.53 -32.39
CA LYS A 197 -8.95 -4.73 -32.66
C LYS A 197 -8.11 -5.05 -31.42
N ASP A 198 -8.21 -6.28 -30.94
CA ASP A 198 -7.46 -6.73 -29.76
C ASP A 198 -5.94 -6.86 -30.01
N ASP A 199 -5.51 -6.89 -31.28
CA ASP A 199 -4.09 -7.03 -31.64
C ASP A 199 -3.30 -5.70 -31.71
N ALA A 200 -3.98 -4.55 -31.58
CA ALA A 200 -3.32 -3.25 -31.64
C ALA A 200 -2.93 -2.78 -30.23
N ALA A 201 -1.75 -2.15 -30.10
CA ALA A 201 -1.32 -1.52 -28.84
C ALA A 201 -1.65 -0.02 -28.77
N VAL A 202 -1.69 0.65 -29.93
CA VAL A 202 -1.95 2.09 -30.06
C VAL A 202 -3.13 2.35 -31.02
N CYS A 203 -3.91 3.38 -30.72
CA CYS A 203 -4.97 3.84 -31.61
C CYS A 203 -4.37 4.62 -32.80
N ASN A 204 -5.17 4.82 -33.86
CA ASN A 204 -4.71 5.54 -35.05
C ASN A 204 -4.22 6.97 -34.78
N HIS A 205 -4.73 7.62 -33.73
CA HIS A 205 -4.29 8.95 -33.30
C HIS A 205 -2.90 8.93 -32.64
N CYS A 206 -2.60 7.91 -31.83
CA CYS A 206 -1.34 7.82 -31.10
C CYS A 206 -0.20 7.16 -31.91
N LYS A 207 -0.47 6.66 -33.12
CA LYS A 207 0.55 6.05 -33.99
C LYS A 207 1.76 6.94 -34.28
N CYS A 208 1.57 8.26 -34.33
CA CYS A 208 2.68 9.19 -34.54
C CYS A 208 3.68 9.24 -33.36
N HIS A 209 3.26 8.84 -32.16
CA HIS A 209 4.11 8.79 -30.95
C HIS A 209 4.45 7.35 -30.55
N GLU A 210 4.28 6.39 -31.45
CA GLU A 210 4.45 4.96 -31.16
C GLU A 210 5.87 4.62 -30.71
N SER A 211 6.89 5.22 -31.34
CA SER A 211 8.30 5.02 -30.97
C SER A 211 8.60 5.50 -29.55
N GLU A 212 8.06 6.66 -29.16
CA GLU A 212 8.24 7.23 -27.81
C GLU A 212 7.55 6.35 -26.77
N ILE A 213 6.31 5.94 -27.01
CA ILE A 213 5.57 5.05 -26.11
C ILE A 213 6.33 3.72 -25.94
N TYR A 214 6.80 3.12 -27.03
CA TYR A 214 7.54 1.88 -26.99
C TYR A 214 8.85 2.00 -26.18
N GLN A 215 9.60 3.08 -26.37
CA GLN A 215 10.82 3.34 -25.60
C GLN A 215 10.54 3.48 -24.10
N THR A 216 9.45 4.17 -23.72
CA THR A 216 9.06 4.30 -22.31
C THR A 216 8.69 2.97 -21.67
N GLU A 217 7.91 2.13 -22.37
CA GLU A 217 7.50 0.82 -21.84
C GLU A 217 8.68 -0.16 -21.72
N ILE A 218 9.63 -0.15 -22.68
CA ILE A 218 10.87 -0.94 -22.55
C ILE A 218 11.68 -0.51 -21.34
N ALA A 219 11.81 0.80 -21.09
CA ALA A 219 12.55 1.29 -19.94
C ALA A 219 11.94 0.79 -18.63
N TYR A 220 10.60 0.77 -18.54
CA TYR A 220 9.91 0.16 -17.39
C TYR A 220 10.16 -1.33 -17.28
N LEU A 221 10.04 -2.09 -18.38
CA LEU A 221 10.30 -3.53 -18.41
C LEU A 221 11.70 -3.86 -17.90
N ASN A 222 12.73 -3.18 -18.42
CA ASN A 222 14.12 -3.36 -18.01
C ASN A 222 14.29 -3.10 -16.50
N SER A 223 13.63 -2.06 -15.96
CA SER A 223 13.69 -1.77 -14.53
C SER A 223 13.02 -2.84 -13.66
N PHE A 224 11.98 -3.50 -14.18
CA PHE A 224 11.31 -4.60 -13.47
C PHE A 224 12.10 -5.89 -13.56
N GLU A 225 12.72 -6.19 -14.70
CA GLU A 225 13.60 -7.35 -14.87
C GLU A 225 14.81 -7.26 -13.93
N GLU A 226 15.44 -6.10 -13.80
CA GLU A 226 16.55 -5.90 -12.87
C GLU A 226 16.11 -6.15 -11.43
N LYS A 227 14.97 -5.58 -11.01
CA LYS A 227 14.42 -5.77 -9.66
C LYS A 227 14.08 -7.23 -9.40
N PHE A 228 13.44 -7.90 -10.36
CA PHE A 228 13.08 -9.32 -10.25
C PHE A 228 14.33 -10.19 -10.07
N ALA A 229 15.34 -10.01 -10.93
CA ALA A 229 16.58 -10.77 -10.87
C ALA A 229 17.32 -10.56 -9.54
N ARG A 230 17.39 -9.31 -9.06
CA ARG A 230 18.03 -8.98 -7.78
C ARG A 230 17.32 -9.68 -6.62
N LEU A 231 16.00 -9.54 -6.50
CA LEU A 231 15.25 -10.12 -5.38
C LEU A 231 15.34 -11.66 -5.36
N TRP A 232 15.17 -12.32 -6.50
CA TRP A 232 15.26 -13.78 -6.57
C TRP A 232 16.67 -14.31 -6.24
N THR A 233 17.71 -13.58 -6.67
CA THR A 233 19.09 -13.95 -6.34
C THR A 233 19.38 -13.76 -4.85
N GLU A 234 18.84 -12.73 -4.19
CA GLU A 234 18.99 -12.57 -2.74
C GLU A 234 18.33 -13.72 -1.97
N CYS A 235 17.17 -14.21 -2.43
CA CYS A 235 16.52 -15.38 -1.82
C CYS A 235 17.40 -16.64 -1.89
N GLN A 236 18.07 -16.89 -3.03
CA GLN A 236 19.02 -18.00 -3.17
C GLN A 236 20.23 -17.84 -2.25
N ARG A 237 20.76 -16.62 -2.11
CA ARG A 237 21.86 -16.34 -1.16
C ARG A 237 21.44 -16.55 0.29
N CYS A 238 20.22 -16.16 0.65
CA CYS A 238 19.66 -16.37 1.98
C CYS A 238 19.48 -17.87 2.29
N GLN A 239 19.01 -18.66 1.32
CA GLN A 239 18.90 -20.12 1.45
C GLN A 239 20.28 -20.80 1.54
N GLY A 240 21.29 -20.26 0.85
CA GLY A 240 22.64 -20.82 0.78
C GLY A 240 22.83 -21.91 -0.29
N SER A 241 21.77 -22.29 -1.00
CA SER A 241 21.81 -23.25 -2.12
C SER A 241 21.46 -22.55 -3.43
N LEU A 242 22.18 -22.88 -4.50
CA LEU A 242 21.91 -22.40 -5.86
C LEU A 242 21.22 -23.46 -6.73
N HIS A 243 21.14 -24.70 -6.26
CA HIS A 243 20.68 -25.86 -7.03
C HIS A 243 19.32 -26.38 -6.59
N GLU A 244 18.84 -25.95 -5.43
CA GLU A 244 17.56 -26.36 -4.86
C GLU A 244 16.53 -25.23 -4.99
N GLU A 245 15.24 -25.60 -4.93
CA GLU A 245 14.16 -24.62 -4.94
C GLU A 245 14.08 -23.84 -3.62
N VAL A 246 13.79 -22.55 -3.71
CA VAL A 246 13.56 -21.69 -2.53
C VAL A 246 12.12 -21.90 -2.05
N LEU A 247 11.94 -22.62 -0.94
CA LEU A 247 10.63 -22.83 -0.28
C LEU A 247 10.55 -22.05 1.03
N CYS A 248 10.61 -20.71 0.95
CA CYS A 248 10.50 -19.81 2.10
C CYS A 248 9.17 -19.05 2.10
N THR A 249 8.43 -19.12 3.20
CA THR A 249 7.18 -18.38 3.43
C THR A 249 7.26 -17.49 4.67
N SER A 250 8.48 -17.02 5.01
CA SER A 250 8.70 -16.10 6.12
C SER A 250 7.87 -14.83 5.94
N ARG A 251 7.15 -14.44 7.00
CA ARG A 251 6.19 -13.32 6.99
C ARG A 251 6.82 -11.97 7.36
N ASP A 252 8.02 -12.02 7.94
CA ASP A 252 8.72 -10.86 8.50
C ASP A 252 9.91 -10.41 7.62
N CYS A 253 10.11 -11.04 6.45
CA CYS A 253 11.20 -10.75 5.52
C CYS A 253 10.84 -9.64 4.53
#